data_AF-A0A1D9HCX0-F1
#
_entry.id   AF-A0A1D9HCX0-F1
#
_cell.length_a   1.000
_cell.length_b   1.000
_cell.length_c   1.000
_cell.angle_alpha   90.00
_cell.angle_beta   90.00
_cell.angle_gamma   90.00
#
_symmetry.space_group_name_H-M   'P 1'
#
loop_
_entity.id
_entity.type
_entity.pdbx_description
1 polymer ?
#
loop_
_entity_poly.entity_id
_entity_poly.type
_entity_poly.pdbx_seq_one_letter_code
_entity_poly.pdbx_strand_id
1 'polypeptide(L)'
;MVRLQAQILKYDRGRRRFYQEILDTYNSLRRKRGEDLQVTPRFTALVREALQVVGHHTGNANKPIRLLYRQTPIDEWRLEFVIEHHHFPRDGAKRTDFHGGKGVIVEIWPDERMPVDANGVRAEAIMDGMATVNRMNFGRLYEHYINAASFGLAQEITRSLGIENTGRDLYKQLSRVAVLQRQDVPWRPAASELAVIGSRQCGTRRDLMRVAIHATLLHDS
;
A
#
# COMPACT_ATOMS: atom_id res chain seq x y z
N MET A 1 -17.99 31.17 -8.17
CA MET A 1 -17.49 30.94 -9.55
C MET A 1 -16.10 31.54 -9.82
N VAL A 2 -15.83 32.80 -9.44
CA VAL A 2 -14.55 33.50 -9.73
C VAL A 2 -13.29 32.76 -9.26
N ARG A 3 -13.33 32.12 -8.08
CA ARG A 3 -12.16 31.44 -7.50
C ARG A 3 -11.71 30.19 -8.28
N LEU A 4 -12.66 29.47 -8.89
CA LEU A 4 -12.37 28.27 -9.68
C LEU A 4 -11.71 28.65 -11.02
N GLN A 5 -12.22 29.68 -11.69
CA GLN A 5 -11.65 30.18 -12.94
C GLN A 5 -10.20 30.65 -12.77
N ALA A 6 -9.92 31.40 -11.68
CA ALA A 6 -8.56 31.83 -11.38
C ALA A 6 -7.58 30.64 -11.20
N GLN A 7 -8.05 29.56 -10.56
CA GLN A 7 -7.25 28.34 -10.37
C GLN A 7 -7.01 27.61 -11.69
N ILE A 8 -8.02 27.47 -12.55
CA ILE A 8 -7.89 26.85 -13.88
C ILE A 8 -6.85 27.60 -14.72
N LEU A 9 -6.97 28.93 -14.80
CA LEU A 9 -6.03 29.78 -15.53
C LEU A 9 -4.60 29.74 -14.95
N LYS A 10 -4.44 29.48 -13.65
CA LYS A 10 -3.12 29.27 -13.04
C LYS A 10 -2.47 28.00 -13.58
N TYR A 11 -3.20 26.88 -13.63
CA TYR A 11 -2.68 25.61 -14.13
C TYR A 11 -2.46 25.62 -15.65
N ASP A 12 -3.37 26.23 -16.40
CA ASP A 12 -3.21 26.40 -17.85
C ASP A 12 -1.96 27.23 -18.20
N ARG A 13 -1.74 28.36 -17.51
CA ARG A 13 -0.49 29.14 -17.68
C ARG A 13 0.76 28.34 -17.30
N GLY A 14 0.72 27.57 -16.21
CA GLY A 14 1.82 26.69 -15.81
C GLY A 14 2.13 25.62 -16.85
N ARG A 15 1.08 24.98 -17.39
CA ARG A 15 1.18 24.00 -18.47
C ARG A 15 1.81 24.61 -19.73
N ARG A 16 1.36 25.79 -20.14
CA ARG A 16 1.91 26.49 -21.32
C ARG A 16 3.38 26.85 -21.14
N ARG A 17 3.76 27.33 -19.96
CA ARG A 17 5.16 27.63 -19.63
C ARG A 17 6.04 26.39 -19.79
N PHE A 18 5.60 25.24 -19.27
CA PHE A 18 6.33 23.97 -19.42
C PHE A 18 6.52 23.58 -20.90
N TYR A 19 5.46 23.64 -21.72
CA TYR A 19 5.58 23.33 -23.15
C TYR A 19 6.43 24.35 -23.91
N GLN A 20 6.39 25.64 -23.52
CA GLN A 20 7.27 26.66 -24.09
C GLN A 20 8.74 26.33 -23.80
N GLU A 21 9.07 25.96 -22.57
CA GLU A 21 10.43 25.56 -22.16
C GLU A 21 10.92 24.33 -22.96
N ILE A 22 10.04 23.37 -23.25
CA ILE A 22 10.35 22.23 -24.13
C ILE A 22 10.71 22.71 -25.55
N LEU A 23 9.90 23.60 -26.13
CA LEU A 23 10.15 24.13 -27.47
C LEU A 23 11.44 24.95 -27.52
N ASP A 24 11.70 25.78 -26.52
CA ASP A 24 12.91 26.58 -26.42
C ASP A 24 14.15 25.68 -26.32
N THR A 25 14.06 24.63 -25.50
CA THR A 25 15.11 23.61 -25.37
C THR A 25 15.34 22.89 -26.70
N TYR A 26 14.29 22.40 -27.36
CA TYR A 26 14.40 21.76 -28.67
C TYR A 26 15.01 22.69 -29.73
N ASN A 27 14.56 23.94 -29.79
CA ASN A 27 15.09 24.94 -30.71
C ASN A 27 16.55 25.28 -30.41
N SER A 28 16.96 25.30 -29.14
CA SER A 28 18.36 25.51 -28.75
C SER A 28 19.25 24.34 -29.18
N LEU A 29 18.77 23.10 -29.03
CA LEU A 29 19.49 21.89 -29.45
C LEU A 29 19.59 21.82 -30.97
N ARG A 30 18.51 22.16 -31.68
CA ARG A 30 18.48 22.25 -33.14
C ARG A 30 19.45 23.30 -33.66
N ARG A 31 19.56 24.46 -32.99
CA ARG A 31 20.56 25.49 -33.32
C ARG A 31 22.00 25.02 -33.11
N LYS A 32 22.27 24.23 -32.06
CA LYS A 32 23.62 23.74 -31.74
C LYS A 32 24.08 22.57 -32.61
N ARG A 33 23.18 21.66 -32.98
CA ARG A 33 23.52 20.40 -33.66
C ARG A 33 23.05 20.35 -35.13
N GLY A 34 22.18 21.26 -35.55
CA GLY A 34 21.68 21.30 -36.92
C GLY A 34 20.94 20.02 -37.31
N GLU A 35 21.36 19.44 -38.43
CA GLU A 35 20.77 18.23 -39.03
C GLU A 35 21.15 16.94 -38.27
N ASP A 36 22.24 16.96 -37.48
CA ASP A 36 22.71 15.81 -36.71
C ASP A 36 21.93 15.59 -35.40
N LEU A 37 20.86 16.36 -35.17
CA LEU A 37 20.03 16.23 -33.98
C LEU A 37 19.15 14.97 -34.04
N GLN A 38 19.66 13.86 -33.52
CA GLN A 38 18.90 12.63 -33.34
C GLN A 38 18.03 12.70 -32.07
N VAL A 39 16.73 12.49 -32.25
CA VAL A 39 15.72 12.62 -31.20
C VAL A 39 14.93 11.33 -31.08
N THR A 40 14.66 10.90 -29.85
CA THR A 40 13.83 9.71 -29.63
C THR A 40 12.39 9.94 -30.11
N PRO A 41 11.69 8.91 -30.63
CA PRO A 41 10.28 9.04 -31.05
C PRO A 41 9.38 9.62 -29.94
N ARG A 42 9.66 9.27 -28.69
CA ARG A 42 8.96 9.81 -27.51
C ARG A 42 9.11 11.31 -27.37
N PHE A 43 10.33 11.83 -27.52
CA PHE A 43 10.56 13.28 -27.44
C PHE A 43 10.00 14.02 -28.67
N THR A 44 10.07 13.42 -29.86
CA THR A 44 9.42 13.97 -31.06
C THR A 44 7.90 14.09 -30.87
N ALA A 45 7.26 13.10 -30.26
CA ALA A 45 5.83 13.17 -29.91
C ALA A 45 5.55 14.31 -28.91
N LEU A 46 6.39 14.45 -27.88
CA LEU A 46 6.28 15.53 -26.90
C LEU A 46 6.44 16.93 -27.52
N VAL A 47 7.37 17.10 -28.47
CA VAL A 47 7.57 18.37 -29.19
C VAL A 47 6.36 18.70 -30.08
N ARG A 48 5.78 17.69 -30.76
CA ARG A 48 4.54 17.89 -31.54
C ARG A 48 3.38 18.31 -30.66
N GLU A 49 3.23 17.70 -29.49
CA GLU A 49 2.24 18.09 -28.49
C GLU A 49 2.47 19.52 -28.00
N ALA A 50 3.73 19.88 -27.69
CA ALA A 50 4.10 21.23 -27.30
C ALA A 50 3.76 22.28 -28.38
N LEU A 51 4.06 21.98 -29.65
CA LEU A 51 3.73 22.82 -30.80
C LEU A 51 2.22 23.02 -30.94
N GLN A 52 1.42 21.98 -30.72
CA GLN A 52 -0.04 22.10 -30.71
C GLN A 52 -0.48 23.06 -29.60
N VAL A 53 -0.07 22.81 -28.35
CA VAL A 53 -0.51 23.61 -27.20
C VAL A 53 -0.11 25.09 -27.31
N VAL A 54 1.12 25.39 -27.73
CA VAL A 54 1.63 26.77 -27.83
C VAL A 54 1.14 27.47 -29.11
N GLY A 55 1.14 26.75 -30.24
CA GLY A 55 0.74 27.29 -31.55
C GLY A 55 -0.70 27.77 -31.64
N HIS A 56 -1.58 27.28 -30.75
CA HIS A 56 -2.95 27.80 -30.60
C HIS A 56 -3.02 29.22 -30.10
N HIS A 57 -2.05 29.66 -29.32
CA HIS A 57 -2.14 30.94 -28.64
C HIS A 57 -1.44 32.07 -29.40
N THR A 58 -0.48 31.74 -30.27
CA THR A 58 0.27 32.70 -31.10
C THR A 58 -0.49 33.14 -32.35
N GLY A 59 -1.74 32.72 -32.56
CA GLY A 59 -2.61 33.19 -33.65
C GLY A 59 -2.19 32.76 -35.06
N ASN A 60 -1.13 31.95 -35.19
CA ASN A 60 -0.54 31.57 -36.48
C ASN A 60 -1.12 30.25 -37.04
N ALA A 61 -2.23 29.76 -36.45
CA ALA A 61 -2.88 28.53 -36.84
C ALA A 61 -4.13 28.83 -37.68
N ASN A 62 -3.99 28.79 -39.01
CA ASN A 62 -5.11 28.86 -39.98
C ASN A 62 -6.13 27.70 -39.85
N LYS A 63 -6.04 26.84 -38.82
CA LYS A 63 -6.96 25.73 -38.57
C LYS A 63 -7.40 25.72 -37.11
N PRO A 64 -8.71 25.83 -36.81
CA PRO A 64 -9.21 25.63 -35.46
C PRO A 64 -8.97 24.17 -35.06
N ILE A 65 -8.21 23.93 -33.99
CA ILE A 65 -8.08 22.58 -33.45
C ILE A 65 -9.36 22.24 -32.70
N ARG A 66 -9.98 21.14 -33.12
CA ARG A 66 -11.07 20.53 -32.38
C ARG A 66 -10.46 19.80 -31.19
N LEU A 67 -10.74 20.30 -30.00
CA LEU A 67 -10.41 19.59 -28.77
C LEU A 67 -11.31 18.37 -28.69
N LEU A 68 -10.73 17.18 -28.75
CA LEU A 68 -11.44 15.90 -28.72
C LEU A 68 -10.94 15.09 -27.53
N TYR A 69 -11.86 14.57 -26.73
CA TYR A 69 -11.58 13.56 -25.71
C TYR A 69 -12.38 12.31 -26.03
N ARG A 70 -11.71 11.17 -26.26
CA ARG A 70 -12.35 9.91 -26.67
C ARG A 70 -13.31 10.10 -27.84
N GLN A 71 -12.85 10.80 -28.89
CA GLN A 71 -13.63 11.14 -30.10
C GLN A 71 -14.88 12.02 -29.87
N THR A 72 -15.09 12.52 -28.65
CA THR A 72 -16.16 13.48 -28.34
C THR A 72 -15.58 14.90 -28.31
N PRO A 73 -16.18 15.87 -29.02
CA PRO A 73 -15.76 17.26 -28.92
C PRO A 73 -15.95 17.75 -27.48
N ILE A 74 -14.93 18.40 -26.94
CA ILE A 74 -15.03 19.10 -25.66
C ILE A 74 -15.12 20.60 -25.92
N ASP A 75 -15.73 21.32 -24.97
CA ASP A 75 -15.81 22.78 -24.99
C ASP A 75 -14.43 23.38 -24.67
N GLU A 76 -14.33 24.30 -23.71
CA GLU A 76 -13.09 25.01 -23.42
C GLU A 76 -12.10 24.15 -22.62
N TRP A 77 -12.56 23.51 -21.53
CA TRP A 77 -11.68 22.78 -20.61
C TRP A 77 -12.33 21.49 -20.09
N ARG A 78 -11.51 20.43 -19.94
CA ARG A 78 -11.84 19.23 -19.15
C ARG A 78 -10.94 19.19 -17.92
N LEU A 79 -11.55 19.12 -16.75
CA LEU A 79 -10.84 19.00 -15.48
C LEU A 79 -10.97 17.58 -14.96
N GLU A 80 -9.85 16.98 -14.58
CA GLU A 80 -9.80 15.68 -13.92
C GLU A 80 -9.12 15.87 -12.58
N PHE A 81 -9.86 15.61 -11.50
CA PHE A 81 -9.34 15.68 -10.15
C PHE A 81 -9.09 14.26 -9.66
N VAL A 82 -7.85 14.01 -9.22
CA VAL A 82 -7.54 12.82 -8.43
C VAL A 82 -7.63 13.24 -6.98
N ILE A 83 -8.62 12.71 -6.27
CA ILE A 83 -8.86 13.00 -4.86
C ILE A 83 -8.34 11.81 -4.07
N GLU A 84 -7.38 12.07 -3.18
CA GLU A 84 -7.00 11.11 -2.16
C GLU A 84 -7.93 11.29 -0.95
N HIS A 85 -8.50 10.20 -0.48
CA HIS A 85 -9.32 10.20 0.72
C HIS A 85 -8.83 9.11 1.69
N HIS A 86 -8.66 9.48 2.95
CA HIS A 86 -8.34 8.53 4.00
C HIS A 86 -9.59 7.79 4.45
N HIS A 87 -9.73 6.54 4.02
CA HIS A 87 -10.79 5.66 4.48
C HIS A 87 -10.38 4.98 5.79
N PHE A 88 -10.88 5.51 6.90
CA PHE A 88 -10.80 4.81 8.18
C PHE A 88 -11.91 3.75 8.26
N PRO A 89 -11.59 2.50 8.64
CA PRO A 89 -12.59 1.44 8.78
C PRO A 89 -13.56 1.81 9.91
N ARG A 90 -14.85 1.77 9.61
CA ARG A 90 -15.94 2.02 10.56
C ARG A 90 -16.87 0.80 10.62
N ASP A 91 -17.93 0.92 11.41
CA ASP A 91 -19.06 -0.01 11.38
C ASP A 91 -19.53 -0.27 9.93
N GLY A 92 -19.83 -1.53 9.63
CA GLY A 92 -20.16 -1.99 8.27
C GLY A 92 -18.97 -2.30 7.37
N ALA A 93 -17.72 -1.97 7.76
CA ALA A 93 -16.55 -2.35 6.99
C ALA A 93 -16.34 -3.88 6.99
N LYS A 94 -16.04 -4.44 5.82
CA LYS A 94 -15.76 -5.87 5.65
C LYS A 94 -14.29 -6.18 5.92
N ARG A 95 -14.03 -7.23 6.69
CA ARG A 95 -12.70 -7.76 7.00
C ARG A 95 -12.64 -9.25 6.69
N THR A 96 -11.48 -9.72 6.28
CA THR A 96 -11.25 -11.12 5.91
C THR A 96 -9.92 -11.60 6.48
N ASP A 97 -9.86 -12.88 6.86
CA ASP A 97 -8.62 -13.55 7.26
C ASP A 97 -7.99 -14.33 6.09
N PHE A 98 -6.79 -14.89 6.30
CA PHE A 98 -6.08 -15.69 5.29
C PHE A 98 -6.66 -17.09 5.09
N HIS A 99 -7.59 -17.49 5.96
CA HIS A 99 -8.20 -18.80 5.95
C HIS A 99 -9.63 -18.77 5.39
N GLY A 100 -10.03 -17.69 4.72
CA GLY A 100 -11.34 -17.57 4.07
C GLY A 100 -12.49 -17.18 4.99
N GLY A 101 -12.20 -16.84 6.25
CA GLY A 101 -13.15 -16.18 7.14
C GLY A 101 -13.45 -14.77 6.67
N LYS A 102 -14.73 -14.40 6.70
CA LYS A 102 -15.24 -13.08 6.34
C LYS A 102 -16.10 -12.56 7.46
N GLY A 103 -15.89 -11.31 7.84
CA GLY A 103 -16.63 -10.61 8.89
C GLY A 103 -16.97 -9.19 8.48
N VAL A 104 -17.98 -8.63 9.14
CA VAL A 104 -18.36 -7.22 9.07
C VAL A 104 -18.15 -6.64 10.46
N ILE A 105 -17.54 -5.45 10.56
CA ILE A 105 -17.43 -4.74 11.84
C ILE A 105 -18.84 -4.34 12.28
N VAL A 106 -19.35 -4.94 13.34
CA VAL A 106 -20.70 -4.66 13.86
C VAL A 106 -20.68 -3.47 14.81
N GLU A 107 -19.69 -3.42 15.69
CA GLU A 107 -19.56 -2.38 16.71
C GLU A 107 -18.08 -2.12 17.01
N ILE A 108 -17.75 -0.89 17.38
CA ILE A 108 -16.40 -0.49 17.82
C ILE A 108 -16.48 -0.17 19.31
N TRP A 109 -15.84 -0.99 20.13
CA TRP A 109 -15.84 -0.82 21.58
C TRP A 109 -14.71 0.10 22.04
N PRO A 110 -14.92 0.89 23.11
CA PRO A 110 -13.84 1.65 23.73
C PRO A 110 -12.82 0.72 24.40
N ASP A 111 -11.58 1.18 24.52
CA ASP A 111 -10.45 0.38 25.00
C ASP A 111 -10.68 -0.23 26.39
N GLU A 112 -11.42 0.45 27.27
CA GLU A 112 -11.67 0.00 28.64
C GLU A 112 -12.63 -1.20 28.71
N ARG A 113 -13.43 -1.43 27.66
CA ARG A 113 -14.38 -2.55 27.58
C ARG A 113 -13.79 -3.78 26.90
N MET A 114 -12.64 -3.65 26.27
CA MET A 114 -12.01 -4.78 25.58
C MET A 114 -11.40 -5.74 26.61
N PRO A 115 -11.53 -7.06 26.39
CA PRO A 115 -10.93 -8.04 27.27
C PRO A 115 -9.41 -7.91 27.25
N VAL A 116 -8.81 -8.12 28.42
CA VAL A 116 -7.38 -8.07 28.65
C VAL A 116 -6.94 -9.44 29.13
N ASP A 117 -5.82 -9.92 28.59
CA ASP A 117 -5.24 -11.20 29.02
C ASP A 117 -4.50 -11.09 30.37
N ALA A 118 -4.02 -12.22 30.89
CA ALA A 118 -3.26 -12.27 32.15
C ALA A 118 -1.95 -11.47 32.11
N ASN A 119 -1.43 -11.17 30.92
CA ASN A 119 -0.22 -10.39 30.70
C ASN A 119 -0.50 -8.89 30.52
N GLY A 120 -1.75 -8.44 30.68
CA GLY A 120 -2.15 -7.05 30.49
C GLY A 120 -2.31 -6.64 29.02
N VAL A 121 -2.31 -7.59 28.08
CA VAL A 121 -2.48 -7.34 26.65
C VAL A 121 -3.96 -7.27 26.31
N ARG A 122 -4.40 -6.12 25.81
CA ARG A 122 -5.77 -5.87 25.35
C ARG A 122 -6.01 -6.50 23.98
N ALA A 123 -7.17 -7.13 23.79
CA ALA A 123 -7.61 -7.60 22.47
C ALA A 123 -7.89 -6.44 21.51
N GLU A 124 -7.57 -6.60 20.23
CA GLU A 124 -7.89 -5.60 19.18
C GLU A 124 -9.13 -5.97 18.37
N ALA A 125 -9.49 -7.25 18.34
CA ALA A 125 -10.70 -7.73 17.68
C ALA A 125 -11.27 -8.94 18.43
N ILE A 126 -12.60 -8.97 18.51
CA ILE A 126 -13.37 -10.08 19.10
C ILE A 126 -14.15 -10.74 17.96
N MET A 127 -14.07 -12.06 17.88
CA MET A 127 -14.75 -12.85 16.86
C MET A 127 -15.52 -13.99 17.49
N ASP A 128 -16.59 -14.41 16.83
CA ASP A 128 -17.33 -15.61 17.22
C ASP A 128 -16.46 -16.87 17.03
N GLY A 129 -16.32 -17.65 18.10
CA GLY A 129 -15.59 -18.92 18.10
C GLY A 129 -16.29 -20.02 17.30
N MET A 130 -17.63 -20.02 17.30
CA MET A 130 -18.43 -21.04 16.60
C MET A 130 -18.26 -20.96 15.09
N ALA A 131 -18.01 -19.75 14.56
CA ALA A 131 -17.68 -19.53 13.16
C ALA A 131 -16.48 -20.34 12.66
N THR A 132 -15.54 -20.75 13.54
CA THR A 132 -14.40 -21.61 13.17
C THR A 132 -14.85 -23.05 12.97
N VAL A 133 -15.59 -23.57 13.95
CA VAL A 133 -15.99 -24.98 14.04
C VAL A 133 -17.00 -25.30 12.94
N ASN A 134 -18.00 -24.44 12.75
CA ASN A 134 -19.06 -24.62 11.75
C ASN A 134 -18.51 -24.65 10.31
N ARG A 135 -17.33 -24.07 10.08
CA ARG A 135 -16.68 -24.04 8.76
C ARG A 135 -15.48 -24.97 8.66
N MET A 136 -15.21 -25.76 9.72
CA MET A 136 -14.05 -26.64 9.83
C MET A 136 -12.73 -25.93 9.49
N ASN A 137 -12.65 -24.64 9.79
CA ASN A 137 -11.54 -23.78 9.40
C ASN A 137 -10.48 -23.70 10.50
N PHE A 138 -9.89 -24.83 10.83
CA PHE A 138 -8.93 -24.94 11.93
C PHE A 138 -7.62 -24.19 11.68
N GLY A 139 -7.28 -23.91 10.42
CA GLY A 139 -6.11 -23.10 10.05
C GLY A 139 -6.06 -21.77 10.78
N ARG A 140 -7.22 -21.10 10.90
CA ARG A 140 -7.35 -19.85 11.66
C ARG A 140 -6.92 -19.98 13.13
N LEU A 141 -7.31 -21.08 13.77
CA LEU A 141 -6.96 -21.32 15.18
C LEU A 141 -5.45 -21.56 15.33
N TYR A 142 -4.85 -22.33 14.42
CA TYR A 142 -3.41 -22.56 14.41
C TYR A 142 -2.62 -21.28 14.17
N GLU A 143 -3.06 -20.44 13.23
CA GLU A 143 -2.43 -19.13 12.98
C GLU A 143 -2.46 -18.25 14.23
N HIS A 144 -3.61 -18.12 14.89
CA HIS A 144 -3.72 -17.36 16.13
C HIS A 144 -2.79 -17.90 17.23
N TYR A 145 -2.74 -19.23 17.41
CA TYR A 145 -1.91 -19.87 18.43
C TYR A 145 -0.42 -19.65 18.18
N ILE A 146 0.05 -19.89 16.95
CA ILE A 146 1.46 -19.72 16.58
C ILE A 146 1.87 -18.26 16.74
N ASN A 147 1.01 -17.31 16.34
CA ASN A 147 1.29 -15.88 16.48
C ASN A 147 1.35 -15.45 17.94
N ALA A 148 0.46 -15.95 18.80
CA ALA A 148 0.49 -15.68 20.24
C ALA A 148 1.76 -16.23 20.90
N ALA A 149 2.14 -17.47 20.59
CA ALA A 149 3.38 -18.08 21.08
C ALA A 149 4.62 -17.32 20.59
N SER A 150 4.65 -16.94 19.30
CA SER A 150 5.74 -16.15 18.71
C SER A 150 5.87 -14.77 19.36
N PHE A 151 4.74 -14.15 19.70
CA PHE A 151 4.73 -12.87 20.42
C PHE A 151 5.24 -13.01 21.86
N GLY A 152 4.83 -14.05 22.58
CA GLY A 152 5.36 -14.36 23.91
C GLY A 152 6.87 -14.58 23.89
N LEU A 153 7.36 -15.42 22.99
CA LEU A 153 8.79 -15.66 22.79
C LEU A 153 9.55 -14.37 22.45
N ALA A 154 9.00 -13.53 21.58
CA ALA A 154 9.62 -12.25 21.26
C ALA A 154 9.74 -11.34 22.49
N GLN A 155 8.72 -11.28 23.35
CA GLN A 155 8.78 -10.51 24.60
C GLN A 155 9.84 -11.06 25.56
N GLU A 156 9.91 -12.38 25.73
CA GLU A 156 10.89 -13.03 26.59
C GLU A 156 12.32 -12.75 26.13
N ILE A 157 12.59 -12.87 24.83
CA ILE A 157 13.92 -12.56 24.28
C ILE A 157 14.24 -11.07 24.46
N THR A 158 13.28 -10.19 24.21
CA THR A 158 13.47 -8.74 24.41
C THR A 158 13.84 -8.42 25.85
N ARG A 159 13.11 -9.02 26.81
CA ARG A 159 13.39 -8.90 28.25
C ARG A 159 14.77 -9.47 28.61
N SER A 160 15.12 -10.64 28.08
CA SER A 160 16.39 -11.30 28.35
C SER A 160 17.59 -10.53 27.80
N LEU A 161 17.42 -9.83 26.68
CA LEU A 161 18.46 -9.01 26.05
C LEU A 161 18.51 -7.57 26.60
N GLY A 162 17.63 -7.21 27.54
CA GLY A 162 17.57 -5.85 28.10
C GLY A 162 17.28 -4.77 27.06
N ILE A 163 16.61 -5.12 25.96
CA ILE A 163 16.31 -4.17 24.88
C ILE A 163 15.13 -3.32 25.32
N GLU A 164 15.39 -2.05 25.62
CA GLU A 164 14.31 -1.10 25.89
C GLU A 164 13.47 -0.89 24.63
N ASN A 165 12.18 -1.16 24.79
CA ASN A 165 11.22 -1.40 23.74
C ASN A 165 10.98 -0.14 22.89
N THR A 166 11.80 0.11 21.87
CA THR A 166 11.57 1.17 20.87
C THR A 166 11.51 0.56 19.48
N GLY A 167 10.33 0.04 19.13
CA GLY A 167 9.76 0.01 17.78
C GLY A 167 10.55 -0.63 16.61
N ARG A 168 9.83 -1.43 15.81
CA ARG A 168 10.11 -1.82 14.41
C ARG A 168 11.43 -2.57 14.09
N ASP A 169 12.44 -2.59 14.95
CA ASP A 169 13.77 -3.17 14.64
C ASP A 169 14.08 -4.49 15.35
N LEU A 170 13.15 -5.01 16.17
CA LEU A 170 13.26 -6.31 16.85
C LEU A 170 13.55 -7.47 15.89
N TYR A 171 12.94 -7.48 14.69
CA TYR A 171 13.19 -8.52 13.70
C TYR A 171 14.61 -8.45 13.10
N LYS A 172 15.21 -7.25 12.97
CA LYS A 172 16.60 -7.07 12.53
C LYS A 172 17.61 -7.43 13.61
N GLN A 173 17.24 -7.24 14.88
CA GLN A 173 18.08 -7.61 16.02
C GLN A 173 18.02 -9.12 16.26
N LEU A 174 16.83 -9.72 16.23
CA LEU A 174 16.62 -11.17 16.37
C LEU A 174 17.17 -11.96 15.19
N SER A 175 17.11 -11.47 13.95
CA SER A 175 17.72 -12.15 12.81
C SER A 175 19.25 -12.22 12.89
N ARG A 176 19.90 -11.35 13.66
CA ARG A 176 21.34 -11.46 13.97
C ARG A 176 21.63 -12.54 15.02
N VAL A 177 20.70 -12.77 15.95
CA VAL A 177 20.81 -13.77 17.02
C VAL A 177 20.39 -15.17 16.54
N ALA A 178 19.30 -15.28 15.77
CA ALA A 178 18.74 -16.54 15.27
C ALA A 178 19.61 -17.22 14.19
N VAL A 179 20.63 -16.53 13.66
CA VAL A 179 21.63 -17.14 12.76
C VAL A 179 22.62 -18.04 13.53
N LEU A 180 22.65 -18.00 14.86
CA LEU A 180 23.61 -18.76 15.67
C LEU A 180 23.11 -20.12 16.20
N GLN A 181 21.95 -20.62 15.76
CA GLN A 181 21.51 -21.99 16.07
C GLN A 181 21.07 -22.80 14.83
N ARG A 182 21.75 -22.62 13.69
CA ARG A 182 22.05 -23.79 12.87
C ARG A 182 23.14 -24.59 13.57
N GLN A 183 22.78 -25.29 14.65
CA GLN A 183 23.47 -26.53 14.95
C GLN A 183 23.00 -27.50 13.86
N ASP A 184 23.95 -27.95 13.05
CA ASP A 184 23.78 -29.03 12.09
C ASP A 184 23.27 -30.28 12.82
N VAL A 185 21.96 -30.39 13.00
CA VAL A 185 21.31 -31.68 13.23
C VAL A 185 21.39 -32.42 11.91
N PRO A 186 22.12 -33.55 11.82
CA PRO A 186 22.19 -34.32 10.59
C PRO A 186 20.81 -34.92 10.31
N TRP A 187 20.06 -34.28 9.42
CA TRP A 187 18.79 -34.78 8.93
C TRP A 187 19.07 -35.95 7.98
N ARG A 188 18.80 -37.18 8.42
CA ARG A 188 18.75 -38.35 7.53
C ARG A 188 17.48 -38.26 6.67
N PRO A 189 17.57 -38.32 5.33
CA PRO A 189 16.40 -38.34 4.48
C PRO A 189 15.76 -39.74 4.52
N ALA A 190 14.48 -39.82 4.87
CA ALA A 190 13.60 -40.80 4.24
C ALA A 190 12.68 -40.00 3.33
N ALA A 191 12.79 -40.31 2.04
CA ALA A 191 12.24 -39.55 0.94
C ALA A 191 10.70 -39.38 1.00
N SER A 192 10.23 -38.16 0.82
CA SER A 192 9.40 -37.76 -0.32
C SER A 192 8.98 -36.29 -0.20
N GLU A 193 9.49 -35.49 -1.14
CA GLU A 193 8.76 -34.39 -1.81
C GLU A 193 8.18 -33.25 -0.97
N LEU A 194 8.90 -32.11 -0.93
CA LEU A 194 8.57 -30.92 -1.74
C LEU A 194 9.37 -29.70 -1.25
N ALA A 195 10.26 -29.23 -2.12
CA ALA A 195 10.90 -27.93 -1.98
C ALA A 195 9.90 -26.82 -2.33
N VAL A 196 9.80 -25.77 -1.51
CA VAL A 196 9.27 -24.48 -1.98
C VAL A 196 10.22 -23.35 -1.60
N ILE A 197 10.55 -22.64 -2.67
CA ILE A 197 11.47 -21.53 -2.87
C ILE A 197 11.00 -20.28 -2.09
N GLY A 198 11.97 -19.50 -1.59
CA GLY A 198 11.73 -18.31 -0.81
C GLY A 198 11.00 -17.19 -1.55
N SER A 199 10.46 -16.24 -0.80
CA SER A 199 9.99 -14.96 -1.35
C SER A 199 10.53 -13.78 -0.55
N ARG A 200 11.04 -12.81 -1.32
CA ARG A 200 11.51 -11.50 -0.90
C ARG A 200 10.32 -10.61 -0.53
N GLN A 201 10.55 -9.74 0.47
CA GLN A 201 9.95 -8.43 0.74
C GLN A 201 8.58 -8.08 0.10
N CYS A 202 7.60 -7.78 0.95
CA CYS A 202 6.57 -6.78 0.64
C CYS A 202 6.40 -5.84 1.85
N GLY A 203 6.65 -4.55 1.61
CA GLY A 203 6.54 -3.47 2.59
C GLY A 203 5.09 -3.13 2.92
N THR A 204 4.90 -2.49 4.07
CA THR A 204 3.63 -2.01 4.65
C THR A 204 2.72 -3.05 5.30
N ARG A 205 3.22 -3.69 6.37
CA ARG A 205 2.36 -4.28 7.41
C ARG A 205 1.91 -3.18 8.39
N ARG A 206 0.73 -2.60 8.16
CA ARG A 206 0.02 -1.75 9.15
C ARG A 206 -1.14 -2.45 9.85
N ASP A 207 -1.54 -3.63 9.41
CA ASP A 207 -2.68 -4.36 9.99
C ASP A 207 -2.20 -5.75 10.43
N LEU A 208 -1.65 -5.86 11.63
CA LEU A 208 -1.60 -7.15 12.34
C LEU A 208 -2.58 -7.02 13.51
N MET A 209 -3.83 -7.38 13.24
CA MET A 209 -4.86 -7.50 14.27
C MET A 209 -4.38 -8.50 15.34
N ARG A 210 -4.27 -8.04 16.58
CA ARG A 210 -4.09 -8.89 17.75
C ARG A 210 -5.44 -9.41 18.21
N VAL A 211 -5.76 -10.64 17.82
CA VAL A 211 -6.92 -11.37 18.33
C VAL A 211 -6.47 -12.17 19.55
N ALA A 212 -6.95 -11.80 20.74
CA ALA A 212 -6.85 -12.65 21.92
C ALA A 212 -8.15 -13.44 22.05
N ILE A 213 -8.08 -14.77 22.03
CA ILE A 213 -9.21 -15.65 22.36
C ILE A 213 -8.98 -16.16 23.79
N HIS A 214 -9.80 -15.71 24.73
CA HIS A 214 -9.83 -16.27 26.08
C HIS A 214 -10.75 -17.51 26.04
N ALA A 215 -10.18 -18.70 25.93
CA ALA A 215 -10.89 -19.96 26.16
C ALA A 215 -10.54 -20.44 27.58
N THR A 216 -11.21 -19.88 28.59
CA THR A 216 -11.23 -20.51 29.92
C THR A 216 -12.18 -21.68 29.83
N LEU A 217 -11.64 -22.89 29.93
CA LEU A 217 -12.41 -24.07 30.29
C LEU A 217 -13.01 -23.82 31.68
N LEU A 218 -14.28 -23.40 31.71
CA LEU A 218 -15.12 -23.54 32.89
C LEU A 218 -15.62 -25.00 32.89
N HIS A 219 -14.88 -25.87 33.56
CA HIS A 219 -15.53 -26.96 34.30
C HIS A 219 -15.92 -26.37 35.65
N ASP A 220 -17.22 -26.34 35.92
CA ASP A 220 -17.82 -26.72 37.21
C ASP A 220 -19.32 -26.40 37.20
N SER A 221 -20.13 -27.44 36.98
CA SER A 221 -21.47 -27.68 37.54
C SER A 221 -21.79 -29.16 37.36
#